data_AF-A0A967KDY5-F1
#
_entry.id   AF-A0A967KDY5-F1
#
_cell.length_a   1.000
_cell.length_b   1.000
_cell.length_c   1.000
_cell.angle_alpha   90.00
_cell.angle_beta   90.00
_cell.angle_gamma   90.00
#
_symmetry.space_group_name_H-M   'P 1'
#
loop_
_entity.id
_entity.type
_entity.pdbx_description
1 polymer ?
#
loop_
_entity_poly.entity_id
_entity_poly.type
_entity_poly.pdbx_seq_one_letter_code
_entity_poly.pdbx_strand_id
1 'polypeptide(L)'
;MKLKALIFILFILALAISCSESPTGPDDPLDRFIASVSLGSDTLITNLTEPIVISFHLNMDRQSVEEAFSVEPAFDYNMHWTTFPICNPNDSTCYPEFYMLYIYPEEPFVPNTTYHCVIDSSAHDIIGDHLPQPFEFEFTTEASKLMRITAEYDGVDTLDAFPRAIKLWFNNSIELSTIQEPFTTSPAFDYELYGISDKKNAFEYRITSPLQSQTEYQIIIDAEIFDTHENKVLTEIEGGFTTGKLAIIYYYPNPGVNLKDTYPIIQIRFNTVMDRQATQDAFSFNDGVIEIPGEFVWFTDKALQYFPDFELTAGETYTFLVTTSASDTYGATLEDAFSYSFTL
;
A
#
# COMPACT_ATOMS: atom_id res chain seq x y z
N MET A 1 -11.07 -33.81 1.51
CA MET A 1 -11.63 -33.73 0.13
C MET A 1 -13.08 -33.24 0.27
N LYS A 2 -13.51 -32.03 -0.06
CA LYS A 2 -12.93 -30.79 -0.60
C LYS A 2 -13.67 -29.64 0.11
N LEU A 3 -12.92 -28.74 0.73
CA LEU A 3 -13.37 -27.45 1.28
C LEU A 3 -13.13 -26.41 0.16
N LYS A 4 -14.06 -26.29 -0.81
CA LYS A 4 -13.93 -25.36 -1.96
C LYS A 4 -15.26 -24.87 -2.57
N ALA A 5 -16.38 -24.91 -1.85
CA ALA A 5 -17.69 -24.58 -2.45
C ALA A 5 -18.54 -23.58 -1.66
N LEU A 6 -17.92 -22.73 -0.84
CA LEU A 6 -18.68 -21.82 0.05
C LEU A 6 -18.16 -20.39 0.07
N ILE A 7 -17.79 -19.84 -1.10
CA ILE A 7 -17.61 -18.39 -1.31
C ILE A 7 -18.03 -18.09 -2.76
N PHE A 8 -19.33 -18.06 -3.03
CA PHE A 8 -19.88 -17.53 -4.30
C PHE A 8 -21.25 -16.86 -4.12
N ILE A 9 -21.60 -16.49 -2.88
CA ILE A 9 -22.89 -15.89 -2.55
C ILE A 9 -22.63 -14.82 -1.49
N LEU A 10 -22.10 -13.67 -1.91
CA LEU A 10 -22.36 -12.34 -1.33
C LEU A 10 -21.53 -11.27 -2.09
N PHE A 11 -21.90 -11.01 -3.34
CA PHE A 11 -21.60 -9.73 -4.01
C PHE A 11 -22.84 -9.31 -4.80
N ILE A 12 -23.98 -9.31 -4.09
CA ILE A 12 -25.18 -8.59 -4.51
C ILE A 12 -25.26 -7.41 -3.56
N LEU A 13 -24.52 -6.34 -3.82
CA LEU A 13 -24.86 -5.01 -3.33
C LEU A 13 -24.05 -3.98 -4.13
N ALA A 14 -24.77 -3.00 -4.68
CA ALA A 14 -24.31 -1.88 -5.50
C ALA A 14 -24.15 -2.10 -7.01
N LEU A 15 -24.99 -2.94 -7.62
CA LEU A 15 -25.64 -2.50 -8.86
C LEU A 15 -26.98 -1.94 -8.41
N ALA A 16 -26.99 -0.64 -8.10
CA ALA A 16 -28.19 0.12 -8.41
C ALA A 16 -28.34 -0.01 -9.93
N ILE A 17 -29.03 -1.07 -10.36
CA ILE A 17 -29.81 -1.04 -11.60
C ILE A 17 -30.93 -0.03 -11.29
N SER A 18 -30.55 1.24 -11.13
CA SER A 18 -31.35 2.33 -11.67
C SER A 18 -31.80 1.84 -13.03
N CYS A 19 -33.09 1.96 -13.37
CA CYS A 19 -33.49 1.94 -14.77
C CYS A 19 -32.51 2.83 -15.53
N SER A 20 -31.47 2.23 -16.13
CA SER A 20 -30.54 2.95 -16.96
C SER A 20 -31.35 3.27 -18.20
N GLU A 21 -31.34 4.52 -18.61
CA GLU A 21 -31.85 4.88 -19.93
C GLU A 21 -31.21 3.93 -20.95
N SER A 22 -32.01 3.52 -21.94
CA SER A 22 -31.54 2.70 -23.05
C SER A 22 -30.16 3.17 -23.51
N PRO A 23 -29.14 2.29 -23.61
CA PRO A 23 -27.79 2.71 -23.99
C PRO A 23 -27.76 3.33 -25.40
N THR A 24 -28.80 3.09 -26.19
CA THR A 24 -28.98 3.59 -27.55
C THR A 24 -30.09 4.65 -27.66
N GLY A 25 -30.89 4.84 -26.61
CA GLY A 25 -32.09 5.67 -26.58
C GLY A 25 -33.37 4.89 -26.95
N PRO A 26 -34.54 5.26 -26.42
CA PRO A 26 -35.79 4.48 -26.56
C PRO A 26 -36.37 4.43 -27.97
N ASP A 27 -35.91 5.31 -28.87
CA ASP A 27 -36.32 5.33 -30.28
C ASP A 27 -35.31 4.60 -31.19
N ASP A 28 -34.19 4.09 -30.65
CA ASP A 28 -33.21 3.32 -31.42
C ASP A 28 -33.71 1.88 -31.61
N PRO A 29 -33.74 1.36 -32.84
CA PRO A 29 -34.07 -0.04 -33.12
C PRO A 29 -33.28 -1.08 -32.28
N LEU A 30 -32.07 -0.74 -31.80
CA LEU A 30 -31.26 -1.56 -30.91
C LEU A 30 -31.86 -1.73 -29.51
N ASP A 31 -32.68 -0.79 -29.04
CA ASP A 31 -33.33 -0.83 -27.72
C ASP A 31 -34.22 -2.06 -27.56
N ARG A 32 -34.71 -2.63 -28.66
CA ARG A 32 -35.43 -3.90 -28.64
C ARG A 32 -34.56 -5.07 -28.15
N PHE A 33 -33.26 -5.02 -28.38
CA PHE A 33 -32.32 -6.11 -28.11
C PHE A 33 -31.46 -5.84 -26.89
N ILE A 34 -30.83 -4.66 -26.82
CA ILE A 34 -29.84 -4.32 -25.79
C ILE A 34 -30.52 -3.55 -24.67
N ALA A 35 -30.56 -4.14 -23.48
CA ALA A 35 -31.13 -3.52 -22.29
C ALA A 35 -30.14 -2.59 -21.57
N SER A 36 -28.88 -3.01 -21.45
CA SER A 36 -27.83 -2.21 -20.82
C SER A 36 -26.44 -2.79 -21.09
N VAL A 37 -25.42 -1.96 -20.90
CA VAL A 37 -24.02 -2.39 -20.80
C VAL A 37 -23.44 -1.81 -19.49
N SER A 38 -22.66 -2.59 -18.75
CA SER A 38 -22.05 -2.11 -17.50
C SER A 38 -20.98 -1.05 -17.72
N LEU A 39 -20.30 -1.11 -18.87
CA LEU A 39 -19.23 -0.19 -19.27
C LEU A 39 -19.70 0.54 -20.53
N GLY A 40 -20.36 1.68 -20.36
CA GLY A 40 -20.81 2.53 -21.48
C GLY A 40 -19.76 3.57 -21.89
N SER A 41 -20.04 4.27 -22.99
CA SER A 41 -19.26 5.43 -23.44
C SER A 41 -19.03 6.41 -22.27
N ASP A 42 -17.79 6.85 -22.07
CA ASP A 42 -17.32 7.67 -20.94
C ASP A 42 -17.09 6.95 -19.58
N THR A 43 -17.19 5.61 -19.52
CA THR A 43 -16.90 4.88 -18.27
C THR A 43 -15.39 4.75 -18.05
N LEU A 44 -14.91 5.23 -16.89
CA LEU A 44 -13.55 5.02 -16.41
C LEU A 44 -13.46 3.77 -15.52
N ILE A 45 -12.70 2.76 -15.94
CA ILE A 45 -12.54 1.49 -15.22
C ILE A 45 -11.35 1.56 -14.27
N THR A 46 -11.61 1.50 -12.97
CA THR A 46 -10.57 1.45 -11.92
C THR A 46 -10.21 0.03 -11.48
N ASN A 47 -11.12 -0.94 -11.67
CA ASN A 47 -10.85 -2.35 -11.42
C ASN A 47 -10.57 -3.04 -12.75
N LEU A 48 -9.30 -3.26 -13.07
CA LEU A 48 -8.87 -3.81 -14.36
C LEU A 48 -9.26 -5.28 -14.57
N THR A 49 -9.93 -5.92 -13.62
CA THR A 49 -10.47 -7.29 -13.74
C THR A 49 -12.00 -7.32 -13.79
N GLU A 50 -12.64 -6.15 -13.83
CA GLU A 50 -14.09 -6.02 -13.88
C GLU A 50 -14.64 -6.59 -15.21
N PRO A 51 -15.65 -7.48 -15.17
CA PRO A 51 -16.23 -8.00 -16.40
C PRO A 51 -17.03 -6.92 -17.13
N ILE A 52 -17.04 -7.01 -18.46
CA ILE A 52 -18.05 -6.34 -19.28
C ILE A 52 -19.35 -7.12 -19.13
N VAL A 53 -20.44 -6.46 -18.77
CA VAL A 53 -21.76 -7.07 -18.62
C VAL A 53 -22.70 -6.46 -19.63
N ILE A 54 -23.27 -7.29 -20.50
CA ILE A 54 -24.24 -6.89 -21.50
C ILE A 54 -25.56 -7.57 -21.15
N SER A 55 -26.61 -6.77 -20.95
CA SER A 55 -27.95 -7.25 -20.69
C SER A 55 -28.78 -7.15 -21.97
N PHE A 56 -29.51 -8.20 -22.29
CA PHE A 56 -30.41 -8.25 -23.43
C PHE A 56 -31.86 -8.36 -22.95
N HIS A 57 -32.77 -7.68 -23.65
CA HIS A 57 -34.22 -7.82 -23.50
C HIS A 57 -34.74 -9.13 -24.08
N LEU A 58 -34.04 -9.68 -25.08
CA LEU A 58 -34.43 -10.89 -25.80
C LEU A 58 -33.49 -12.04 -25.49
N ASN A 59 -34.00 -13.26 -25.64
CA ASN A 59 -33.20 -14.47 -25.53
C ASN A 59 -32.30 -14.59 -26.77
N MET A 60 -31.05 -14.20 -26.64
CA MET A 60 -30.10 -14.21 -27.75
C MET A 60 -29.62 -15.62 -28.10
N ASP A 61 -29.37 -15.90 -29.39
CA ASP A 61 -28.59 -17.07 -29.76
C ASP A 61 -27.12 -16.84 -29.35
N ARG A 62 -26.66 -17.64 -28.38
CA ARG A 62 -25.37 -17.41 -27.73
C ARG A 62 -24.19 -17.50 -28.68
N GLN A 63 -24.21 -18.48 -29.59
CA GLN A 63 -23.13 -18.67 -30.54
C GLN A 63 -23.07 -17.50 -31.51
N SER A 64 -24.21 -17.02 -32.00
CA SER A 64 -24.27 -15.85 -32.87
C SER A 64 -23.69 -14.60 -32.23
N VAL A 65 -23.98 -14.36 -30.94
CA VAL A 65 -23.44 -13.20 -30.20
C VAL A 65 -21.95 -13.36 -29.92
N GLU A 66 -21.51 -14.55 -29.51
CA GLU A 66 -20.09 -14.85 -29.26
C GLU A 66 -19.25 -14.67 -30.53
N GLU A 67 -19.74 -15.12 -31.69
CA GLU A 67 -19.06 -14.96 -32.99
C GLU A 67 -19.11 -13.51 -33.51
N ALA A 68 -20.13 -12.74 -33.14
CA ALA A 68 -20.30 -11.34 -33.56
C ALA A 68 -19.56 -10.34 -32.67
N PHE A 69 -19.10 -10.72 -31.48
CA PHE A 69 -18.40 -9.83 -30.56
C PHE A 69 -16.94 -9.64 -30.97
N SER A 70 -16.50 -8.39 -31.03
CA SER A 70 -15.11 -8.00 -31.24
C SER A 70 -14.71 -6.85 -30.32
N VAL A 71 -13.42 -6.73 -30.05
CA VAL A 71 -12.86 -5.66 -29.21
C VAL A 71 -11.46 -5.26 -29.65
N GLU A 72 -11.21 -3.96 -29.69
CA GLU A 72 -9.91 -3.36 -30.01
C GLU A 72 -9.48 -2.37 -28.91
N PRO A 73 -8.26 -2.48 -28.35
CA PRO A 73 -7.27 -3.52 -28.61
C PRO A 73 -7.75 -4.89 -28.12
N ALA A 74 -7.35 -5.94 -28.85
CA ALA A 74 -7.74 -7.30 -28.51
C ALA A 74 -7.16 -7.74 -27.15
N PHE A 75 -7.95 -8.47 -26.38
CA PHE A 75 -7.54 -9.16 -25.16
C PHE A 75 -8.20 -10.53 -25.08
N ASP A 76 -7.57 -11.47 -24.36
CA ASP A 76 -8.15 -12.79 -24.13
C ASP A 76 -9.26 -12.71 -23.08
N TYR A 77 -10.39 -13.37 -23.34
CA TYR A 77 -11.55 -13.33 -22.46
C TYR A 77 -12.32 -14.65 -22.42
N ASN A 78 -13.09 -14.81 -21.34
CA ASN A 78 -14.08 -15.87 -21.20
C ASN A 78 -15.49 -15.30 -21.12
N MET A 79 -16.42 -15.88 -21.89
CA MET A 79 -17.82 -15.50 -21.88
C MET A 79 -18.66 -16.40 -20.98
N HIS A 80 -19.54 -15.80 -20.18
CA HIS A 80 -20.47 -16.51 -19.31
C HIS A 80 -21.88 -15.93 -19.45
N TRP A 81 -22.82 -16.80 -19.80
CA TRP A 81 -24.23 -16.46 -19.91
C TRP A 81 -25.00 -16.84 -18.66
N THR A 82 -25.77 -15.90 -18.14
CA THR A 82 -26.68 -16.11 -17.02
C THR A 82 -28.04 -15.48 -17.29
N THR A 83 -29.05 -15.96 -16.59
CA THR A 83 -30.41 -15.44 -16.65
C THR A 83 -30.90 -15.16 -15.25
N PHE A 84 -31.42 -13.95 -15.03
CA PHE A 84 -31.98 -13.59 -13.74
C PHE A 84 -33.51 -13.47 -13.86
N PRO A 85 -34.26 -14.27 -13.09
CA PRO A 85 -35.69 -14.05 -12.99
C PRO A 85 -35.98 -12.78 -12.19
N ILE A 86 -36.77 -11.87 -12.76
CA ILE A 86 -37.41 -10.79 -12.02
C ILE A 86 -38.62 -11.37 -11.32
N CYS A 87 -38.56 -11.47 -10.00
CA CYS A 87 -39.67 -11.95 -9.20
C CYS A 87 -40.50 -10.77 -8.68
N ASN A 88 -41.80 -10.78 -8.95
CA ASN A 88 -42.74 -9.83 -8.38
C ASN A 88 -42.79 -10.06 -6.85
N PRO A 89 -42.44 -9.04 -6.04
CA PRO A 89 -42.37 -9.19 -4.59
C PRO A 89 -43.75 -9.44 -3.96
N ASN A 90 -44.84 -9.14 -4.68
CA ASN A 90 -46.20 -9.20 -4.15
C ASN A 90 -46.91 -10.54 -4.39
N ASP A 91 -46.47 -11.36 -5.36
CA ASP A 91 -47.16 -12.62 -5.71
C ASP A 91 -46.21 -13.80 -6.01
N SER A 92 -44.89 -13.63 -5.84
CA SER A 92 -43.88 -14.67 -6.09
C SER A 92 -43.85 -15.20 -7.54
N THR A 93 -44.52 -14.54 -8.48
CA THR A 93 -44.33 -14.80 -9.92
C THR A 93 -42.96 -14.32 -10.34
N CYS A 94 -42.23 -15.14 -11.08
CA CYS A 94 -40.89 -14.83 -11.56
C CYS A 94 -40.91 -14.84 -13.09
N TYR A 95 -40.55 -13.72 -13.70
CA TYR A 95 -40.44 -13.53 -15.15
C TYR A 95 -38.95 -13.54 -15.53
N PRO A 96 -38.49 -14.40 -16.45
CA PRO A 96 -37.12 -14.34 -16.94
C PRO A 96 -37.02 -13.17 -17.92
N GLU A 97 -36.43 -12.04 -17.52
CA GLU A 97 -36.44 -10.88 -18.44
C GLU A 97 -35.09 -10.24 -18.70
N PHE A 98 -34.01 -10.67 -18.03
CA PHE A 98 -32.67 -10.27 -18.45
C PHE A 98 -31.78 -11.47 -18.74
N TYR A 99 -31.35 -11.54 -19.99
CA TYR A 99 -30.29 -12.42 -20.46
C TYR A 99 -29.00 -11.63 -20.35
N MET A 100 -28.08 -12.06 -19.48
CA MET A 100 -26.84 -11.34 -19.27
C MET A 100 -25.66 -12.14 -19.79
N LEU A 101 -24.85 -11.49 -20.61
CA LEU A 101 -23.54 -11.93 -21.03
C LEU A 101 -22.48 -11.21 -20.18
N TYR A 102 -21.66 -11.99 -19.49
CA TYR A 102 -20.47 -11.51 -18.80
C TYR A 102 -19.25 -11.88 -19.62
N ILE A 103 -18.40 -10.91 -19.91
CA ILE A 103 -17.13 -11.08 -20.60
C ILE A 103 -16.02 -10.77 -19.61
N TYR A 104 -15.38 -11.83 -19.10
CA TYR A 104 -14.29 -11.73 -18.13
C TYR A 104 -12.96 -11.67 -18.86
N PRO A 105 -12.15 -10.62 -18.69
CA PRO A 105 -10.80 -10.64 -19.22
C PRO A 105 -9.97 -11.71 -18.49
N GLU A 106 -9.18 -12.49 -19.22
CA GLU A 106 -8.33 -13.55 -18.64
C GLU A 106 -7.17 -12.97 -17.84
N GLU A 107 -6.65 -11.83 -18.30
CA GLU A 107 -5.65 -11.02 -17.63
C GLU A 107 -6.22 -9.61 -17.39
N PRO A 108 -5.73 -8.85 -16.39
CA PRO A 108 -6.20 -7.49 -16.17
C PRO A 108 -6.08 -6.62 -17.43
N PHE A 109 -7.06 -5.75 -17.69
CA PHE A 109 -7.00 -4.78 -18.77
C PHE A 109 -5.72 -3.93 -18.70
N VAL A 110 -5.23 -3.50 -19.85
CA VAL A 110 -4.08 -2.61 -19.93
C VAL A 110 -4.50 -1.23 -19.37
N PRO A 111 -3.72 -0.62 -18.45
CA PRO A 111 -4.01 0.72 -17.93
C PRO A 111 -4.01 1.79 -19.03
N ASN A 112 -4.67 2.93 -18.78
CA ASN A 112 -4.72 4.09 -19.68
C ASN A 112 -5.09 3.74 -21.15
N THR A 113 -5.98 2.77 -21.34
CA THR A 113 -6.31 2.21 -22.66
C THR A 113 -7.80 2.35 -22.91
N THR A 114 -8.17 2.92 -24.06
CA THR A 114 -9.54 2.92 -24.55
C THR A 114 -9.79 1.65 -25.35
N TYR A 115 -10.80 0.90 -24.95
CA TYR A 115 -11.28 -0.31 -25.63
C TYR A 115 -12.57 0.02 -26.38
N HIS A 116 -12.61 -0.30 -27.67
CA HIS A 116 -13.78 -0.19 -28.52
C HIS A 116 -14.35 -1.60 -28.73
N CYS A 117 -15.58 -1.82 -28.28
CA CYS A 117 -16.27 -3.10 -28.36
C CYS A 117 -17.41 -3.01 -29.39
N VAL A 118 -17.60 -4.08 -30.15
CA VAL A 118 -18.65 -4.18 -31.16
C VAL A 118 -19.35 -5.52 -31.04
N ILE A 119 -20.68 -5.52 -31.11
CA ILE A 119 -21.47 -6.70 -31.47
C ILE A 119 -21.99 -6.45 -32.89
N ASP A 120 -21.47 -7.21 -33.85
CA ASP A 120 -21.86 -7.08 -35.25
C ASP A 120 -23.36 -7.42 -35.48
N SER A 121 -23.93 -6.87 -36.54
CA SER A 121 -25.32 -7.10 -36.96
C SER A 121 -25.66 -8.58 -37.29
N SER A 122 -24.65 -9.44 -37.42
CA SER A 122 -24.82 -10.89 -37.54
C SER A 122 -25.40 -11.56 -36.29
N ALA A 123 -25.27 -10.96 -35.10
CA ALA A 123 -25.92 -11.44 -33.88
C ALA A 123 -27.45 -11.45 -34.03
N HIS A 124 -28.10 -12.51 -33.55
CA HIS A 124 -29.55 -12.67 -33.63
C HIS A 124 -30.14 -13.34 -32.38
N ASP A 125 -31.45 -13.19 -32.19
CA ASP A 125 -32.16 -13.91 -31.15
C ASP A 125 -32.42 -15.38 -31.51
N ILE A 126 -32.95 -16.18 -30.58
CA ILE A 126 -33.23 -17.61 -30.82
C ILE A 126 -34.31 -17.87 -31.89
N ILE A 127 -35.05 -16.84 -32.33
CA ILE A 127 -36.03 -16.95 -33.42
C ILE A 127 -35.47 -16.43 -34.76
N GLY A 128 -34.24 -15.88 -34.76
CA GLY A 128 -33.51 -15.46 -35.94
C GLY A 128 -33.66 -13.98 -36.29
N ASP A 129 -34.23 -13.16 -35.40
CA ASP A 129 -34.26 -11.70 -35.60
C ASP A 129 -32.87 -11.14 -35.32
N HIS A 130 -32.24 -10.56 -36.35
CA HIS A 130 -30.91 -9.96 -36.26
C HIS A 130 -30.93 -8.58 -35.60
N LEU A 131 -29.80 -8.18 -35.01
CA LEU A 131 -29.58 -6.79 -34.65
C LEU A 131 -29.75 -5.90 -35.91
N PRO A 132 -30.50 -4.79 -35.83
CA PRO A 132 -30.77 -3.92 -36.99
C PRO A 132 -29.53 -3.18 -37.51
N GLN A 133 -28.52 -3.01 -36.66
CA GLN A 133 -27.21 -2.43 -36.93
C GLN A 133 -26.21 -2.97 -35.89
N PRO A 134 -24.89 -2.81 -36.07
CA PRO A 134 -23.92 -3.14 -35.03
C PRO A 134 -24.18 -2.35 -33.75
N PHE A 135 -24.01 -2.99 -32.58
CA PHE A 135 -24.01 -2.31 -31.29
C PHE A 135 -22.56 -2.01 -30.90
N GLU A 136 -22.24 -0.72 -30.76
CA GLU A 136 -20.88 -0.25 -30.46
C GLU A 136 -20.87 0.47 -29.11
N PHE A 137 -19.84 0.21 -28.30
CA PHE A 137 -19.59 0.94 -27.06
C PHE A 137 -18.08 0.98 -26.80
N GLU A 138 -17.66 1.93 -25.98
CA GLU A 138 -16.26 2.05 -25.58
C GLU A 138 -16.13 2.33 -24.09
N PHE A 139 -14.99 1.97 -23.52
CA PHE A 139 -14.62 2.31 -22.16
C PHE A 139 -13.13 2.60 -22.08
N THR A 140 -12.72 3.37 -21.08
CA THR A 140 -11.30 3.69 -20.85
C THR A 140 -10.87 3.17 -19.49
N THR A 141 -9.72 2.53 -19.40
CA THR A 141 -9.14 2.12 -18.12
C THR A 141 -8.39 3.28 -17.46
N GLU A 142 -8.40 3.28 -16.13
CA GLU A 142 -7.65 4.27 -15.36
C GLU A 142 -6.14 4.17 -15.64
N ALA A 143 -5.49 5.33 -15.73
CA ALA A 143 -4.04 5.39 -15.82
C ALA A 143 -3.36 4.84 -14.56
N SER A 144 -2.18 4.27 -14.76
CA SER A 144 -1.31 3.89 -13.65
C SER A 144 -0.91 5.13 -12.86
N LYS A 145 -1.03 5.08 -11.53
CA LYS A 145 -0.72 6.21 -10.65
C LYS A 145 -0.16 5.77 -9.30
N LEU A 146 0.69 6.62 -8.75
CA LEU A 146 1.10 6.54 -7.35
C LEU A 146 -0.11 6.88 -6.48
N MET A 147 -0.49 5.95 -5.62
CA MET A 147 -1.66 6.05 -4.74
C MET A 147 -1.28 6.60 -3.37
N ARG A 148 -0.08 6.26 -2.88
CA ARG A 148 0.33 6.61 -1.52
C ARG A 148 1.84 6.52 -1.35
N ILE A 149 2.37 7.48 -0.59
CA ILE A 149 3.70 7.46 0.02
C ILE A 149 3.51 7.35 1.54
N THR A 150 4.27 6.49 2.22
CA THR A 150 4.17 6.34 3.68
C THR A 150 5.53 6.08 4.28
N ALA A 151 5.90 6.85 5.29
CA ALA A 151 7.05 6.55 6.14
C ALA A 151 6.69 5.44 7.12
N GLU A 152 7.58 4.45 7.26
CA GLU A 152 7.43 3.34 8.19
C GLU A 152 8.40 3.46 9.35
N TYR A 153 7.90 3.27 10.58
CA TYR A 153 8.63 3.46 11.83
C TYR A 153 8.71 2.15 12.62
N ASP A 154 9.70 2.05 13.52
CA ASP A 154 9.84 0.93 14.44
C ASP A 154 8.90 1.09 15.66
N GLY A 155 7.66 0.59 15.55
CA GLY A 155 6.83 0.03 16.64
C GLY A 155 6.58 0.77 17.98
N VAL A 156 7.12 1.96 18.22
CA VAL A 156 6.98 2.73 19.47
C VAL A 156 6.74 4.20 19.13
N ASP A 157 5.88 4.86 19.93
CA ASP A 157 5.48 6.28 19.91
C ASP A 157 6.04 7.12 18.76
N THR A 158 5.15 7.56 17.87
CA THR A 158 5.50 8.41 16.70
C THR A 158 6.07 9.77 17.09
N LEU A 159 6.00 10.15 18.36
CA LEU A 159 6.63 11.36 18.87
C LEU A 159 8.13 11.07 19.02
N ASP A 160 8.92 11.66 18.15
CA ASP A 160 10.38 11.47 18.06
C ASP A 160 10.88 10.20 17.37
N ALA A 161 10.05 9.61 16.51
CA ALA A 161 10.44 8.45 15.72
C ALA A 161 11.24 8.81 14.45
N PHE A 162 12.15 7.92 14.08
CA PHE A 162 12.90 7.95 12.82
C PHE A 162 12.37 6.86 11.91
N PRO A 163 12.00 7.14 10.66
CA PRO A 163 11.53 6.09 9.78
C PRO A 163 12.66 5.14 9.41
N ARG A 164 12.34 3.85 9.31
CA ARG A 164 13.23 2.80 8.78
C ARG A 164 13.11 2.64 7.26
N ALA A 165 11.98 3.05 6.70
CA ALA A 165 11.72 2.90 5.28
C ALA A 165 10.64 3.86 4.79
N ILE A 166 10.62 4.10 3.48
CA ILE A 166 9.55 4.78 2.76
C ILE A 166 8.86 3.77 1.85
N LYS A 167 7.54 3.64 1.95
CA LYS A 167 6.72 2.74 1.14
C LYS A 167 5.92 3.50 0.10
N LEU A 168 6.00 3.03 -1.13
CA LEU A 168 5.27 3.56 -2.29
C LEU A 168 4.25 2.51 -2.73
N TRP A 169 3.02 2.95 -2.98
CA TRP A 169 1.91 2.09 -3.41
C TRP A 169 1.30 2.61 -4.70
N PHE A 170 1.10 1.73 -5.67
CA PHE A 170 0.55 2.04 -6.99
C PHE A 170 -0.74 1.24 -7.22
N ASN A 171 -1.64 1.77 -8.05
CA ASN A 171 -2.86 1.03 -8.45
C ASN A 171 -2.52 -0.15 -9.38
N ASN A 172 -1.44 -0.06 -10.16
CA ASN A 172 -1.01 -1.06 -11.15
C ASN A 172 0.44 -1.52 -10.96
N SER A 173 0.81 -2.59 -11.67
CA SER A 173 2.16 -3.16 -11.71
C SER A 173 3.15 -2.18 -12.34
N ILE A 174 4.30 -1.96 -11.70
CA ILE A 174 5.33 -1.01 -12.15
C ILE A 174 6.54 -1.75 -12.69
N GLU A 175 7.14 -1.20 -13.75
CA GLU A 175 8.40 -1.70 -14.29
C GLU A 175 9.55 -1.33 -13.33
N LEU A 176 10.14 -2.34 -12.68
CA LEU A 176 11.10 -2.16 -11.59
C LEU A 176 12.30 -1.30 -11.98
N SER A 177 12.76 -1.41 -13.23
CA SER A 177 13.90 -0.63 -13.73
C SER A 177 13.63 0.88 -13.78
N THR A 178 12.36 1.30 -13.85
CA THR A 178 11.98 2.71 -13.93
C THR A 178 11.77 3.37 -12.57
N ILE A 179 11.70 2.57 -11.48
CA ILE A 179 11.46 3.06 -10.12
C ILE A 179 12.74 3.06 -9.24
N GLN A 180 13.87 2.58 -9.75
CA GLN A 180 15.13 2.54 -8.99
C GLN A 180 15.79 3.91 -8.83
N GLU A 181 15.89 4.70 -9.90
CA GLU A 181 16.56 6.00 -9.93
C GLU A 181 15.69 7.29 -9.84
N PRO A 182 14.33 7.25 -9.83
CA PRO A 182 13.53 8.47 -9.72
C PRO A 182 13.34 8.96 -8.28
N PHE A 183 13.66 8.14 -7.28
CA PHE A 183 13.42 8.46 -5.88
C PHE A 183 14.57 9.29 -5.34
N THR A 184 14.31 10.57 -5.13
CA THR A 184 15.26 11.50 -4.51
C THR A 184 14.64 12.11 -3.26
N THR A 185 15.49 12.51 -2.32
CA THR A 185 15.06 13.12 -1.07
C THR A 185 15.85 14.37 -0.77
N SER A 186 15.20 15.31 -0.08
CA SER A 186 15.83 16.53 0.39
C SER A 186 15.49 16.75 1.86
N PRO A 187 16.47 16.63 2.78
CA PRO A 187 17.87 16.24 2.55
C PRO A 187 18.04 14.81 1.99
N ALA A 188 19.16 14.57 1.31
CA ALA A 188 19.49 13.25 0.78
C ALA A 188 19.85 12.27 1.91
N PHE A 189 19.50 11.00 1.72
CA PHE A 189 19.92 9.87 2.56
C PHE A 189 20.13 8.63 1.70
N ASP A 190 20.93 7.69 2.18
CA ASP A 190 21.17 6.42 1.49
C ASP A 190 20.03 5.44 1.76
N TYR A 191 19.69 4.66 0.73
CA TYR A 191 18.63 3.66 0.80
C TYR A 191 18.92 2.44 -0.06
N GLU A 192 18.17 1.37 0.20
CA GLU A 192 18.08 0.17 -0.64
C GLU A 192 16.62 -0.05 -1.07
N LEU A 193 16.41 -0.36 -2.35
CA LEU A 193 15.08 -0.58 -2.91
C LEU A 193 14.67 -2.07 -2.87
N TYR A 194 13.45 -2.33 -2.41
CA TYR A 194 12.85 -3.66 -2.39
C TYR A 194 11.44 -3.63 -2.99
N GLY A 195 11.13 -4.58 -3.88
CA GLY A 195 9.75 -4.90 -4.24
C GLY A 195 9.09 -5.71 -3.13
N ILE A 196 7.95 -5.25 -2.61
CA ILE A 196 7.29 -5.86 -1.43
C ILE A 196 5.91 -6.46 -1.75
N SER A 197 5.55 -6.53 -3.02
CA SER A 197 4.28 -7.09 -3.51
C SER A 197 4.54 -7.98 -4.71
N ASP A 198 3.95 -9.18 -4.72
CA ASP A 198 3.99 -10.10 -5.87
C ASP A 198 3.35 -9.50 -7.12
N LYS A 199 2.43 -8.54 -6.93
CA LYS A 199 1.81 -7.76 -8.00
C LYS A 199 2.70 -6.63 -8.53
N LYS A 200 3.93 -6.47 -8.03
CA LYS A 200 4.87 -5.42 -8.44
C LYS A 200 4.32 -3.99 -8.36
N ASN A 201 3.37 -3.75 -7.44
CA ASN A 201 2.69 -2.46 -7.28
C ASN A 201 2.98 -1.80 -5.92
N ALA A 202 3.92 -2.35 -5.15
CA ALA A 202 4.35 -1.78 -3.88
C ALA A 202 5.86 -1.96 -3.68
N PHE A 203 6.52 -0.88 -3.28
CA PHE A 203 7.97 -0.79 -3.16
C PHE A 203 8.35 -0.18 -1.81
N GLU A 204 9.45 -0.65 -1.23
CA GLU A 204 10.01 -0.20 0.04
C GLU A 204 11.45 0.30 -0.19
N TYR A 205 11.67 1.59 0.05
CA TYR A 205 12.99 2.22 0.11
C TYR A 205 13.46 2.15 1.55
N ARG A 206 14.27 1.15 1.89
CA ARG A 206 14.83 0.98 3.24
C ARG A 206 15.96 1.95 3.44
N ILE A 207 15.86 2.77 4.47
CA ILE A 207 16.85 3.80 4.79
C ILE A 207 18.06 3.10 5.41
N THR A 208 19.25 3.34 4.86
CA THR A 208 20.50 2.70 5.29
C THR A 208 21.50 3.68 5.90
N SER A 209 21.38 4.98 5.62
CA SER A 209 22.14 6.01 6.35
C SER A 209 21.37 6.55 7.57
N PRO A 210 22.06 7.11 8.57
CA PRO A 210 21.43 7.92 9.60
C PRO A 210 20.62 9.09 8.99
N LEU A 211 19.62 9.57 9.72
CA LEU A 211 18.87 10.79 9.36
C LEU A 211 19.16 11.87 10.39
N GLN A 212 19.10 13.12 9.96
CA GLN A 212 19.25 14.28 10.83
C GLN A 212 18.03 14.39 11.76
N SER A 213 18.27 14.75 13.02
CA SER A 213 17.21 15.03 13.99
C SER A 213 16.48 16.35 13.69
N GLN A 214 15.18 16.42 13.97
CA GLN A 214 14.33 17.62 13.79
C GLN A 214 14.35 18.20 12.37
N THR A 215 14.44 17.32 11.37
CA THR A 215 14.61 17.69 9.97
C THR A 215 13.40 17.26 9.17
N GLU A 216 12.90 18.18 8.36
CA GLU A 216 11.89 17.90 7.35
C GLU A 216 12.56 17.30 6.10
N TYR A 217 12.11 16.11 5.72
CA TYR A 217 12.52 15.39 4.53
C TYR A 217 11.39 15.42 3.50
N GLN A 218 11.68 16.00 2.35
CA GLN A 218 10.80 16.01 1.19
C GLN A 218 11.17 14.85 0.27
N ILE A 219 10.18 14.10 -0.19
CA ILE A 219 10.32 13.01 -1.16
C ILE A 219 9.97 13.56 -2.53
N ILE A 220 10.90 13.43 -3.47
CA ILE A 220 10.81 13.97 -4.80
C ILE A 220 10.88 12.82 -5.80
N ILE A 221 9.86 12.75 -6.65
CA ILE A 221 9.73 11.76 -7.73
C ILE A 221 9.65 12.53 -9.05
N ASP A 222 10.80 12.86 -9.64
CA ASP A 222 10.92 13.76 -10.80
C ASP A 222 11.17 13.02 -12.13
N ALA A 223 11.46 11.71 -12.08
CA ALA A 223 11.70 10.92 -13.28
C ALA A 223 10.45 10.17 -13.77
N GLU A 224 10.47 9.78 -15.04
CA GLU A 224 9.38 9.03 -15.66
C GLU A 224 9.37 7.59 -15.15
N ILE A 225 8.33 7.27 -14.37
CA ILE A 225 8.01 5.91 -13.96
C ILE A 225 7.05 5.32 -14.99
N PHE A 226 7.24 4.06 -15.36
CA PHE A 226 6.37 3.35 -16.29
C PHE A 226 5.78 2.10 -15.66
N ASP A 227 4.57 1.76 -16.06
CA ASP A 227 3.99 0.45 -15.76
C ASP A 227 4.58 -0.64 -16.64
N THR A 228 4.20 -1.90 -16.39
CA THR A 228 4.71 -3.05 -17.16
C THR A 228 4.27 -3.08 -18.62
N HIS A 229 3.44 -2.13 -19.06
CA HIS A 229 2.95 -1.96 -20.42
C HIS A 229 3.49 -0.66 -21.06
N GLU A 230 4.55 -0.08 -20.50
CA GLU A 230 5.19 1.15 -20.99
C GLU A 230 4.29 2.40 -20.93
N ASN A 231 3.18 2.36 -20.18
CA ASN A 231 2.40 3.58 -19.92
C ASN A 231 3.07 4.40 -18.82
N LYS A 232 3.09 5.72 -19.00
CA LYS A 232 3.60 6.65 -17.98
C LYS A 232 2.70 6.64 -16.75
N VAL A 233 3.33 6.54 -15.58
CA VAL A 233 2.67 6.54 -14.28
C VAL A 233 2.52 7.98 -13.79
N LEU A 234 1.32 8.33 -13.34
CA LEU A 234 1.04 9.63 -12.73
C LEU A 234 1.61 9.67 -11.30
N THR A 235 2.51 10.62 -11.03
CA THR A 235 3.22 10.78 -9.74
C THR A 235 2.89 12.11 -9.07
N GLU A 236 1.61 12.45 -9.00
CA GLU A 236 1.11 13.76 -8.52
C GLU A 236 1.05 13.89 -6.98
N ILE A 237 1.58 12.89 -6.26
CA ILE A 237 1.56 12.88 -4.79
C ILE A 237 2.89 13.42 -4.28
N GLU A 238 2.81 14.53 -3.57
CA GLU A 238 3.89 15.01 -2.72
C GLU A 238 3.95 14.16 -1.44
N GLY A 239 5.17 13.82 -1.03
CA GLY A 239 5.41 13.03 0.17
C GLY A 239 6.55 13.62 0.97
N GLY A 240 6.57 13.31 2.25
CA GLY A 240 7.64 13.70 3.13
C GLY A 240 7.42 13.17 4.54
N PHE A 241 8.41 13.40 5.38
CA PHE A 241 8.34 13.09 6.80
C PHE A 241 9.21 14.07 7.59
N THR A 242 8.94 14.19 8.88
CA THR A 242 9.80 14.95 9.80
C THR A 242 10.37 13.98 10.81
N THR A 243 11.68 14.01 10.99
CA THR A 243 12.33 13.31 12.11
C THR A 243 12.11 14.12 13.38
N GLY A 244 11.98 13.47 14.53
CA GLY A 244 11.94 14.21 15.79
C GLY A 244 13.32 14.45 16.40
N LYS A 245 13.32 14.87 17.65
CA LYS A 245 14.56 15.20 18.39
C LYS A 245 15.30 13.94 18.82
N LEU A 246 16.60 14.08 19.10
CA LEU A 246 17.35 13.03 19.78
C LEU A 246 16.76 12.77 21.18
N ALA A 247 16.45 11.51 21.48
CA ALA A 247 15.88 11.08 22.75
C ALA A 247 16.38 9.69 23.18
N ILE A 248 16.40 9.46 24.50
CA ILE A 248 16.54 8.12 25.09
C ILE A 248 15.16 7.47 25.14
N ILE A 249 14.99 6.36 24.42
CA ILE A 249 13.72 5.64 24.28
C ILE A 249 13.65 4.40 25.16
N TYR A 250 14.78 3.96 25.71
CA TYR A 250 14.83 2.86 26.66
C TYR A 250 16.07 2.98 27.52
N TYR A 251 15.94 2.59 28.78
CA TYR A 251 17.07 2.40 29.67
C TYR A 251 16.84 1.19 30.57
N TYR A 252 17.92 0.66 31.12
CA TYR A 252 17.93 -0.40 32.11
C TYR A 252 19.10 -0.18 33.07
N PRO A 253 18.95 -0.40 34.40
CA PRO A 253 17.71 -0.75 35.10
C PRO A 253 16.62 0.33 34.95
N ASN A 254 15.36 -0.08 34.83
CA ASN A 254 14.22 0.84 34.77
C ASN A 254 13.30 0.68 36.00
N PRO A 255 12.37 1.61 36.24
CA PRO A 255 11.51 1.57 37.41
C PRO A 255 10.76 0.23 37.53
N GLY A 256 10.86 -0.39 38.71
CA GLY A 256 10.17 -1.65 39.02
C GLY A 256 10.95 -2.93 38.71
N VAL A 257 12.15 -2.84 38.12
CA VAL A 257 13.04 -4.01 38.02
C VAL A 257 13.54 -4.41 39.42
N ASN A 258 13.39 -5.69 39.75
CA ASN A 258 14.02 -6.29 40.93
C ASN A 258 15.43 -6.73 40.56
N LEU A 259 16.38 -5.82 40.73
CA LEU A 259 17.80 -6.08 40.46
C LEU A 259 18.36 -7.02 41.53
N LYS A 260 18.93 -8.15 41.13
CA LYS A 260 19.60 -9.10 42.04
C LYS A 260 21.04 -9.41 41.63
N ASP A 261 21.40 -9.01 40.42
CA ASP A 261 22.72 -9.20 39.86
C ASP A 261 23.64 -8.11 40.42
N THR A 262 24.74 -8.52 41.03
CA THR A 262 25.75 -7.61 41.57
C THR A 262 26.70 -7.10 40.47
N TYR A 263 26.58 -7.59 39.23
CA TYR A 263 27.18 -7.03 38.01
C TYR A 263 26.10 -6.58 37.01
N PRO A 264 25.21 -5.65 37.38
CA PRO A 264 24.13 -5.27 36.49
C PRO A 264 24.68 -4.55 35.26
N ILE A 265 24.18 -4.93 34.08
CA ILE A 265 24.38 -4.13 32.88
C ILE A 265 23.60 -2.82 33.02
N ILE A 266 24.19 -1.70 32.60
CA ILE A 266 23.42 -0.49 32.29
C ILE A 266 23.19 -0.49 30.80
N GLN A 267 21.95 -0.36 30.35
CA GLN A 267 21.63 -0.24 28.92
C GLN A 267 20.92 1.06 28.67
N ILE A 268 21.28 1.76 27.58
CA ILE A 268 20.61 2.95 27.09
C ILE A 268 20.37 2.76 25.58
N ARG A 269 19.15 2.98 25.12
CA ARG A 269 18.81 3.01 23.69
C ARG A 269 18.29 4.38 23.31
N PHE A 270 18.79 4.86 22.18
CA PHE A 270 18.45 6.13 21.55
C PHE A 270 17.54 5.88 20.35
N ASN A 271 16.78 6.89 19.94
CA ASN A 271 15.92 6.82 18.75
C ASN A 271 16.71 6.99 17.43
N THR A 272 17.91 7.57 17.48
CA THR A 272 18.80 7.78 16.33
C THR A 272 20.19 7.22 16.56
N VAL A 273 21.00 7.20 15.50
CA VAL A 273 22.39 6.74 15.48
C VAL A 273 23.27 7.75 16.20
N MET A 274 24.02 7.30 17.19
CA MET A 274 24.81 8.16 18.07
C MET A 274 26.26 8.33 17.62
N ASP A 275 26.86 9.50 17.90
CA ASP A 275 28.31 9.59 17.98
C ASP A 275 28.77 8.83 19.24
N ARG A 276 29.45 7.70 19.02
CA ARG A 276 29.84 6.80 20.09
C ARG A 276 30.80 7.44 21.08
N GLN A 277 31.76 8.24 20.59
CA GLN A 277 32.76 8.86 21.45
C GLN A 277 32.12 9.96 22.30
N ALA A 278 31.37 10.86 21.67
CA ALA A 278 30.67 11.94 22.38
C ALA A 278 29.67 11.40 23.41
N THR A 279 28.99 10.29 23.08
CA THR A 279 28.04 9.65 24.01
C THR A 279 28.74 9.01 25.20
N GLN A 280 29.88 8.33 24.99
CA GLN A 280 30.66 7.75 26.08
C GLN A 280 31.25 8.83 26.99
N ASP A 281 31.76 9.92 26.42
CA ASP A 281 32.30 11.06 27.18
C ASP A 281 31.19 11.79 27.97
N ALA A 282 29.94 11.71 27.52
CA ALA A 282 28.77 12.25 28.19
C ALA A 282 28.17 11.32 29.25
N PHE A 283 28.61 10.06 29.34
CA PHE A 283 28.10 9.08 30.28
C PHE A 283 28.93 9.05 31.56
N SER A 284 28.25 8.88 32.70
CA SER A 284 28.92 8.56 33.97
C SER A 284 28.07 7.61 34.81
N PHE A 285 28.73 6.81 35.65
CA PHE A 285 28.10 5.89 36.59
C PHE A 285 28.79 6.00 37.95
N ASN A 286 28.04 6.21 39.04
CA ASN A 286 28.60 6.43 40.37
C ASN A 286 27.66 5.97 41.49
N ASP A 287 28.20 5.85 42.72
CA ASP A 287 27.46 5.55 43.95
C ASP A 287 27.10 6.81 44.77
N GLY A 288 27.23 8.00 44.18
CA GLY A 288 27.09 9.30 44.84
C GLY A 288 28.39 9.84 45.46
N VAL A 289 29.46 9.05 45.54
CA VAL A 289 30.78 9.46 46.07
C VAL A 289 31.90 9.22 45.07
N ILE A 290 31.92 8.04 44.44
CA ILE A 290 32.99 7.57 43.57
C ILE A 290 32.40 7.11 42.24
N GLU A 291 33.11 7.42 41.15
CA GLU A 291 32.80 6.90 39.83
C GLU A 291 33.12 5.41 39.74
N ILE A 292 32.19 4.63 39.19
CA ILE A 292 32.31 3.18 39.05
C ILE A 292 32.81 2.91 37.63
N PRO A 293 34.05 2.44 37.46
CA PRO A 293 34.60 2.14 36.15
C PRO A 293 33.98 0.88 35.56
N GLY A 294 34.14 0.72 34.26
CA GLY A 294 33.47 -0.29 33.47
C GLY A 294 33.76 -0.14 31.98
N GLU A 295 33.29 -1.13 31.22
CA GLU A 295 33.48 -1.21 29.77
C GLU A 295 32.21 -0.83 29.00
N PHE A 296 32.40 -0.02 27.95
CA PHE A 296 31.35 0.29 27.00
C PHE A 296 31.27 -0.77 25.89
N VAL A 297 30.06 -1.24 25.60
CA VAL A 297 29.76 -2.11 24.47
C VAL A 297 28.58 -1.53 23.70
N TRP A 298 28.75 -1.35 22.39
CA TRP A 298 27.67 -0.93 21.51
C TRP A 298 27.04 -2.14 20.83
N PHE A 299 25.79 -2.44 21.16
CA PHE A 299 25.04 -3.56 20.55
C PHE A 299 24.55 -3.21 19.14
N THR A 300 24.18 -1.95 18.94
CA THR A 300 23.91 -1.31 17.64
C THR A 300 24.41 0.13 17.72
N ASP A 301 24.39 0.90 16.63
CA ASP A 301 24.73 2.33 16.68
C ASP A 301 23.72 3.20 17.45
N LYS A 302 22.63 2.60 17.94
CA LYS A 302 21.60 3.26 18.76
C LYS A 302 21.54 2.73 20.19
N ALA A 303 22.36 1.76 20.56
CA ALA A 303 22.24 1.06 21.84
C ALA A 303 23.59 0.87 22.53
N LEU A 304 23.78 1.62 23.62
CA LEU A 304 24.94 1.56 24.50
C LEU A 304 24.65 0.61 25.67
N GLN A 305 25.64 -0.20 26.00
CA GLN A 305 25.70 -0.98 27.23
C GLN A 305 26.96 -0.61 28.01
N TYR A 306 26.86 -0.56 29.33
CA TYR A 306 27.97 -0.36 30.25
C TYR A 306 28.03 -1.53 31.24
N PHE A 307 29.22 -2.11 31.37
CA PHE A 307 29.49 -3.26 32.23
C PHE A 307 30.42 -2.81 33.35
N PRO A 308 29.97 -2.71 34.61
CA PRO A 308 30.84 -2.36 35.73
C PRO A 308 31.99 -3.36 35.89
N ASP A 309 33.20 -2.86 36.11
CA ASP A 309 34.40 -3.70 36.30
C ASP A 309 34.38 -4.45 37.65
N PHE A 310 33.63 -3.92 38.61
CA PHE A 310 33.58 -4.38 39.99
C PHE A 310 32.16 -4.71 40.43
N GLU A 311 32.08 -5.62 41.40
CA GLU A 311 30.84 -6.00 42.04
C GLU A 311 30.22 -4.81 42.78
N LEU A 312 28.93 -4.57 42.53
CA LEU A 312 28.14 -3.57 43.23
C LEU A 312 27.68 -4.10 44.60
N THR A 313 27.66 -3.22 45.59
CA THR A 313 27.27 -3.54 46.97
C THR A 313 25.74 -3.47 47.13
N ALA A 314 25.14 -4.54 47.66
CA ALA A 314 23.70 -4.59 47.90
C ALA A 314 23.26 -3.55 48.95
N GLY A 315 22.12 -2.92 48.72
CA GLY A 315 21.56 -1.85 49.56
C GLY A 315 22.12 -0.45 49.26
N GLU A 316 23.15 -0.33 48.42
CA GLU A 316 23.68 0.96 47.98
C GLU A 316 22.90 1.52 46.78
N THR A 317 22.91 2.84 46.64
CA THR A 317 22.24 3.55 45.55
C THR A 317 23.25 3.97 44.50
N TYR A 318 22.94 3.63 43.25
CA TYR A 318 23.77 3.88 42.10
C TYR A 318 23.04 4.79 41.12
N THR A 319 23.76 5.72 40.51
CA THR A 319 23.22 6.67 39.55
C THR A 319 24.01 6.63 38.26
N PHE A 320 23.32 6.45 37.14
CA PHE A 320 23.90 6.74 35.83
C PHE A 320 23.32 8.03 35.25
N LEU A 321 24.17 8.77 34.55
CA LEU A 321 23.88 10.06 33.96
C LEU A 321 24.36 10.06 32.51
N VAL A 322 23.53 10.60 31.62
CA VAL A 322 23.90 11.00 30.25
C VAL A 322 23.67 12.49 30.17
N THR A 323 24.74 13.27 29.98
CA THR A 323 24.64 14.72 29.90
C THR A 323 24.11 15.16 28.53
N THR A 324 23.80 16.46 28.40
CA THR A 324 23.40 17.06 27.12
C THR A 324 24.52 17.13 26.10
N SER A 325 25.76 16.73 26.41
CA SER A 325 26.84 16.69 25.41
C SER A 325 26.81 15.40 24.57
N ALA A 326 25.98 14.41 24.91
CA ALA A 326 25.74 13.27 24.04
C ALA A 326 25.05 13.75 22.75
N SER A 327 25.61 13.37 21.60
CA SER A 327 25.13 13.82 20.29
C SER A 327 24.94 12.69 19.30
N ASP A 328 24.03 12.87 18.36
CA ASP A 328 23.90 12.01 17.19
C ASP A 328 25.06 12.22 16.19
N THR A 329 25.11 11.42 15.12
CA THR A 329 26.15 11.52 14.09
C THR A 329 26.13 12.83 13.29
N TYR A 330 25.08 13.64 13.43
CA TYR A 330 24.96 14.96 12.83
C TYR A 330 25.18 16.10 13.84
N GLY A 331 25.50 15.79 15.09
CA GLY A 331 25.80 16.75 16.15
C GLY A 331 24.55 17.28 16.89
N ALA A 332 23.36 16.73 16.64
CA ALA A 332 22.18 17.09 17.45
C ALA A 332 22.34 16.48 18.85
N THR A 333 22.04 17.26 19.89
CA THR A 333 22.24 16.86 21.28
C THR A 333 20.93 16.54 22.00
N LEU A 334 21.01 15.84 23.13
CA LEU A 334 19.86 15.70 24.04
C LEU A 334 19.39 17.09 24.52
N GLU A 335 18.07 17.29 24.58
CA GLU A 335 17.49 18.53 25.13
C GLU A 335 17.77 18.67 26.64
N ASP A 336 17.61 17.55 27.36
CA ASP A 336 17.81 17.47 28.81
C ASP A 336 18.80 16.35 29.14
N ALA A 337 19.60 16.56 30.18
CA ALA A 337 20.43 15.49 30.73
C ALA A 337 19.52 14.41 31.34
N PHE A 338 19.83 13.14 31.08
CA PHE A 338 19.11 12.02 31.63
C PHE A 338 19.85 11.47 32.85
N SER A 339 19.19 11.43 34.00
CA SER A 339 19.75 10.84 35.22
C SER A 339 18.76 9.87 35.82
N TYR A 340 19.26 8.69 36.20
CA TYR A 340 18.46 7.68 36.86
C TYR A 340 19.25 7.02 37.99
N SER A 341 18.61 6.93 39.15
CA SER A 341 19.14 6.27 40.34
C SER A 341 18.36 5.00 40.64
N PHE A 342 19.06 3.92 40.98
CA PHE A 342 18.48 2.67 41.45
C PHE A 342 19.25 2.16 42.67
N THR A 343 18.57 1.37 43.49
CA THR A 343 19.19 0.65 44.62
C THR A 343 19.31 -0.82 44.25
N LEU A 344 20.46 -1.42 44.52
CA LEU A 344 20.69 -2.86 44.32
C LEU A 344 20.10 -3.69 45.46
#